data_AF-Q54DG9-F1
#
_entry.id   AF-Q54DG9-F1
#
_cell.length_a   1.000
_cell.length_b   1.000
_cell.length_c   1.000
_cell.angle_alpha   90.00
_cell.angle_beta   90.00
_cell.angle_gamma   90.00
#
_symmetry.space_group_name_H-M   'P 1'
#
loop_
_entity.id
_entity.type
_entity.pdbx_description
1 polymer ?
#
loop_
_entity_poly.entity_id
_entity_poly.type
_entity_poly.pdbx_seq_one_letter_code
_entity_poly.pdbx_strand_id
1 'polypeptide(L)'
;MNILPNGTPYLELGPSIKNLKAGSIPTTVVYIILLNGFNFQLLNGILPSSLQVLYVGAIEKPLLNGSIPSNVSTLVLLDGFNQKISEILPRISVVYVGDIHSEEIPLKSTIQIKKSPSCKQQFNNSNYVYEWEGCKEK
;
A
#
# COMPACT_ATOMS: atom_id res chain seq x y z
N MET A 1 9.01 17.79 -17.04
CA MET A 1 7.66 17.20 -17.03
C MET A 1 7.79 15.79 -17.59
N ASN A 2 7.76 14.75 -16.75
CA ASN A 2 7.62 13.38 -17.24
C ASN A 2 6.17 12.97 -16.98
N ILE A 3 5.33 13.21 -17.99
CA ILE A 3 3.94 12.79 -18.01
C ILE A 3 3.97 11.37 -18.58
N LEU A 4 3.71 10.39 -17.72
CA LEU A 4 3.63 8.98 -18.12
C LEU A 4 2.64 8.82 -19.29
N PRO A 5 2.92 7.95 -20.27
CA PRO A 5 2.09 7.81 -21.46
C PRO A 5 0.66 7.46 -21.06
N ASN A 6 -0.29 8.18 -21.64
CA ASN A 6 -1.71 7.99 -21.44
C ASN A 6 -2.05 6.51 -21.72
N GLY A 7 -2.37 5.74 -20.68
CA GLY A 7 -2.75 4.33 -20.81
C GLY A 7 -2.00 3.32 -19.96
N THR A 8 -0.96 3.68 -19.19
CA THR A 8 -0.38 2.73 -18.22
C THR A 8 -1.30 2.66 -17.00
N PRO A 9 -1.99 1.52 -16.75
CA PRO A 9 -2.83 1.37 -15.56
C PRO A 9 -1.98 1.26 -14.29
N TYR A 10 -0.66 1.28 -14.42
CA TYR A 10 0.32 0.95 -13.41
C TYR A 10 1.37 2.05 -13.29
N LEU A 11 1.71 2.42 -12.06
CA LEU A 11 2.70 3.44 -11.75
C LEU A 11 3.57 3.04 -10.54
N GLU A 12 4.88 3.12 -10.71
CA GLU A 12 5.85 2.96 -9.63
C GLU A 12 6.37 4.32 -9.16
N LEU A 13 6.38 4.52 -7.84
CA LEU A 13 6.89 5.72 -7.18
C LEU A 13 8.08 5.34 -6.31
N GLY A 14 9.27 5.77 -6.73
CA GLY A 14 10.53 5.45 -6.05
C GLY A 14 11.13 6.57 -5.20
N PRO A 15 12.32 6.35 -4.63
CA PRO A 15 13.02 7.30 -3.75
C PRO A 15 13.34 8.65 -4.41
N SER A 16 13.41 8.68 -5.74
CA SER A 16 13.69 9.89 -6.52
C SER A 16 12.52 10.89 -6.58
N ILE A 17 11.32 10.50 -6.12
CA ILE A 17 10.15 11.37 -6.12
C ILE A 17 10.32 12.46 -5.05
N LYS A 18 10.39 13.71 -5.51
CA LYS A 18 10.55 14.88 -4.62
C LYS A 18 9.35 15.83 -4.63
N ASN A 19 8.47 15.72 -5.62
CA ASN A 19 7.33 16.61 -5.77
C ASN A 19 6.18 15.87 -6.44
N LEU A 20 5.15 15.55 -5.65
CA LEU A 20 3.84 15.11 -6.12
C LEU A 20 2.81 16.11 -5.63
N LYS A 21 1.90 16.51 -6.50
CA LYS A 21 0.74 17.35 -6.18
C LYS A 21 -0.54 16.63 -6.58
N ALA A 22 -1.66 17.06 -6.04
CA ALA A 22 -2.96 16.61 -6.51
C ALA A 22 -3.07 16.80 -8.05
N GLY A 23 -3.49 15.76 -8.75
CA GLY A 23 -3.55 15.73 -10.22
C GLY A 23 -2.22 15.49 -10.94
N SER A 24 -1.11 15.26 -10.22
CA SER A 24 0.17 14.87 -10.85
C SER A 24 0.14 13.46 -11.40
N ILE A 25 -0.68 12.59 -10.80
CA ILE A 25 -0.87 11.22 -11.24
C ILE A 25 -2.13 11.16 -12.12
N PRO A 26 -2.03 10.66 -13.37
CA PRO A 26 -3.19 10.53 -14.25
C PRO A 26 -4.30 9.68 -13.63
N THR A 27 -5.56 10.05 -13.86
CA THR A 27 -6.74 9.27 -13.45
C THR A 27 -6.93 7.96 -14.25
N THR A 28 -6.01 7.66 -15.17
CA THR A 28 -5.94 6.35 -15.84
C THR A 28 -5.20 5.30 -15.00
N VAL A 29 -4.46 5.73 -13.97
CA VAL A 29 -3.69 4.82 -13.10
C VAL A 29 -4.64 4.11 -12.13
N VAL A 30 -4.56 2.79 -12.10
CA VAL A 30 -5.40 1.87 -11.29
C VAL A 30 -4.58 1.14 -10.24
N TYR A 31 -3.29 0.94 -10.51
CA TYR A 31 -2.32 0.25 -9.66
C TYR A 31 -1.16 1.21 -9.37
N ILE A 32 -0.81 1.40 -8.10
CA ILE A 32 0.39 2.14 -7.70
C ILE A 32 1.26 1.26 -6.82
N ILE A 33 2.56 1.30 -7.06
CA ILE A 33 3.57 0.73 -6.15
C ILE A 33 4.40 1.87 -5.57
N LEU A 34 4.45 1.96 -4.25
CA LEU A 34 5.42 2.76 -3.51
C LEU A 34 6.65 1.88 -3.28
N LEU A 35 7.73 2.13 -4.01
CA LEU A 35 8.95 1.34 -3.93
C LEU A 35 9.73 1.65 -2.64
N ASN A 36 10.66 0.76 -2.30
CA ASN A 36 11.55 0.92 -1.15
C ASN A 36 12.33 2.25 -1.23
N GLY A 37 12.41 2.95 -0.10
CA GLY A 37 13.04 4.27 0.01
C GLY A 37 12.16 5.43 -0.45
N PHE A 38 10.90 5.21 -0.82
CA PHE A 38 9.97 6.30 -1.14
C PHE A 38 9.82 7.22 0.08
N ASN A 39 10.35 8.44 -0.05
CA ASN A 39 10.51 9.41 1.03
C ASN A 39 9.68 10.68 0.79
N PHE A 40 8.49 10.50 0.23
CA PHE A 40 7.56 11.59 0.00
C PHE A 40 6.31 11.41 0.85
N GLN A 41 5.92 12.45 1.58
CA GLN A 41 4.72 12.42 2.42
C GLN A 41 3.47 12.48 1.53
N LEU A 42 2.78 11.36 1.38
CA LEU A 42 1.49 11.35 0.67
C LEU A 42 0.44 12.08 1.51
N LEU A 43 -0.12 13.15 0.94
CA LEU A 43 -1.23 13.91 1.51
C LEU A 43 -2.52 13.59 0.77
N ASN A 44 -3.65 13.96 1.37
CA ASN A 44 -4.97 13.79 0.76
C ASN A 44 -5.03 14.41 -0.64
N GLY A 45 -5.56 13.65 -1.60
CA GLY A 45 -5.76 14.08 -3.00
C GLY A 45 -4.56 13.92 -3.92
N ILE A 46 -3.40 13.44 -3.42
CA ILE A 46 -2.23 13.17 -4.28
C ILE A 46 -2.45 11.92 -5.13
N LEU A 47 -2.91 10.84 -4.51
CA LEU A 47 -3.25 9.61 -5.22
C LEU A 47 -4.56 9.80 -6.01
N PRO A 48 -4.67 9.28 -7.23
CA PRO A 48 -5.83 9.50 -8.08
C PRO A 48 -7.04 8.72 -7.54
N SER A 49 -8.25 9.24 -7.78
CA SER A 49 -9.50 8.60 -7.35
C SER A 49 -9.81 7.28 -8.08
N SER A 50 -9.12 7.02 -9.19
CA SER A 50 -9.15 5.77 -9.97
C SER A 50 -8.33 4.63 -9.36
N LEU A 51 -7.49 4.92 -8.35
CA LEU A 51 -6.64 3.93 -7.72
C LEU A 51 -7.48 2.84 -7.04
N GLN A 52 -7.24 1.58 -7.41
CA GLN A 52 -7.93 0.42 -6.83
C GLN A 52 -6.98 -0.40 -5.95
N VAL A 53 -5.71 -0.53 -6.38
CA VAL A 53 -4.71 -1.36 -5.69
C VAL A 53 -3.48 -0.52 -5.39
N LEU A 54 -3.08 -0.51 -4.12
CA LEU A 54 -1.86 0.14 -3.66
C LEU A 54 -0.90 -0.90 -3.08
N TYR A 55 0.30 -0.97 -3.65
CA TYR A 55 1.42 -1.73 -3.11
C TYR A 55 2.35 -0.77 -2.35
N VAL A 56 2.82 -1.17 -1.18
CA VAL A 56 3.63 -0.34 -0.29
C VAL A 56 4.83 -1.14 0.18
N GLY A 57 6.02 -0.75 -0.26
CA GLY A 57 7.29 -1.28 0.24
C GLY A 57 7.79 -0.60 1.49
N ALA A 58 9.09 -0.68 1.73
CA ALA A 58 9.82 0.00 2.80
C ALA A 58 9.88 1.51 2.55
N ILE A 59 8.75 2.21 2.75
CA ILE A 59 8.65 3.66 2.62
C ILE A 59 9.23 4.37 3.84
N GLU A 60 9.75 5.58 3.65
CA GLU A 60 10.43 6.36 4.72
C GLU A 60 9.47 7.28 5.48
N LYS A 61 8.30 7.57 4.92
CA LYS A 61 7.28 8.46 5.50
C LYS A 61 5.98 7.71 5.76
N PRO A 62 5.33 7.90 6.91
CA PRO A 62 4.09 7.20 7.22
C PRO A 62 2.98 7.63 6.29
N LEU A 63 2.14 6.67 5.93
CA LEU A 63 0.85 6.96 5.33
C LEU A 63 -0.07 7.53 6.42
N LEU A 64 -0.67 8.69 6.16
CA LEU A 64 -1.54 9.38 7.11
C LEU A 64 -3.01 9.08 6.81
N ASN A 65 -3.88 9.39 7.78
CA ASN A 65 -5.32 9.34 7.54
C ASN A 65 -5.70 10.24 6.34
N GLY A 66 -6.40 9.67 5.36
CA GLY A 66 -6.79 10.34 4.12
C GLY A 66 -5.72 10.37 3.02
N SER A 67 -4.51 9.84 3.24
CA SER A 67 -3.50 9.70 2.19
C SER A 67 -3.91 8.69 1.11
N ILE A 68 -4.64 7.65 1.50
CA ILE A 68 -5.17 6.62 0.60
C ILE A 68 -6.61 7.00 0.18
N PRO A 69 -6.93 7.05 -1.13
CA PRO A 69 -8.28 7.31 -1.61
C PRO A 69 -9.28 6.26 -1.11
N SER A 70 -10.52 6.67 -0.87
CA SER A 70 -11.58 5.77 -0.36
C SER A 70 -11.97 4.64 -1.32
N ASN A 71 -11.56 4.73 -2.58
CA ASN A 71 -11.89 3.74 -3.60
C ASN A 71 -10.85 2.59 -3.68
N VAL A 72 -9.75 2.69 -2.93
CA VAL A 72 -8.73 1.63 -2.87
C VAL A 72 -9.33 0.44 -2.13
N SER A 73 -9.53 -0.66 -2.85
CA SER A 73 -10.11 -1.89 -2.33
C SER A 73 -9.05 -2.82 -1.76
N THR A 74 -7.83 -2.74 -2.29
CA THR A 74 -6.72 -3.65 -1.98
C THR A 74 -5.47 -2.88 -1.59
N LEU A 75 -4.96 -3.16 -0.40
CA LEU A 75 -3.65 -2.70 0.05
C LEU A 75 -2.71 -3.90 0.13
N VAL A 76 -1.53 -3.81 -0.47
CA VAL A 76 -0.49 -4.85 -0.39
C VAL A 76 0.72 -4.24 0.29
N LEU A 77 1.06 -4.76 1.45
CA LEU A 77 2.26 -4.38 2.19
C LEU A 77 3.36 -5.38 1.82
N LEU A 78 4.41 -4.86 1.20
CA LEU A 78 5.56 -5.64 0.75
C LEU A 78 6.60 -5.74 1.86
N ASP A 79 7.56 -6.63 1.65
CA ASP A 79 8.64 -6.91 2.59
C ASP A 79 9.42 -5.63 2.95
N GLY A 80 9.69 -5.46 4.24
CA GLY A 80 10.42 -4.30 4.78
C GLY A 80 9.55 -3.07 5.04
N PHE A 81 8.24 -3.11 4.76
CA PHE A 81 7.31 -2.15 5.35
C PHE A 81 7.43 -2.25 6.88
N ASN A 82 7.60 -1.10 7.54
CA ASN A 82 7.96 -1.03 8.97
C ASN A 82 7.20 0.07 9.73
N GLN A 83 6.00 0.44 9.26
CA GLN A 83 5.25 1.59 9.78
C GLN A 83 3.86 1.21 10.27
N LYS A 84 3.34 1.89 11.30
CA LYS A 84 2.00 1.60 11.81
C LYS A 84 0.91 2.10 10.85
N ILE A 85 -0.04 1.22 10.50
CA ILE A 85 -1.17 1.53 9.60
C ILE A 85 -2.44 1.88 10.40
N SER A 86 -2.32 2.09 11.72
CA SER A 86 -3.44 2.23 12.65
C SER A 86 -4.44 3.34 12.29
N GLU A 87 -4.02 4.35 11.54
CA GLU A 87 -4.82 5.52 11.19
C GLU A 87 -5.48 5.47 9.80
N ILE A 88 -5.08 4.53 8.95
CA ILE A 88 -5.37 4.54 7.51
C ILE A 88 -6.43 3.49 7.13
N LEU A 89 -6.74 2.60 8.07
CA LEU A 89 -7.48 1.37 7.82
C LEU A 89 -9.02 1.39 7.97
N PRO A 90 -9.75 2.47 8.28
CA PRO A 90 -11.19 2.33 8.49
C PRO A 90 -11.97 1.98 7.21
N ARG A 91 -11.35 1.95 6.02
CA ARG A 91 -12.04 1.73 4.73
C ARG A 91 -11.49 0.60 3.85
N ILE A 92 -10.36 0.00 4.22
CA ILE A 92 -9.73 -1.04 3.41
C ILE A 92 -10.31 -2.40 3.79
N SER A 93 -10.86 -3.13 2.81
CA SER A 93 -11.51 -4.42 3.05
C SER A 93 -10.50 -5.57 3.13
N VAL A 94 -9.44 -5.51 2.30
CA VAL A 94 -8.43 -6.58 2.24
C VAL A 94 -7.03 -5.97 2.25
N VAL A 95 -6.19 -6.46 3.17
CA VAL A 95 -4.77 -6.11 3.28
C VAL A 95 -3.96 -7.37 3.04
N TYR A 96 -3.15 -7.40 1.99
CA TYR A 96 -2.20 -8.45 1.74
C TYR A 96 -0.86 -8.09 2.37
N VAL A 97 -0.21 -9.06 3.00
CA VAL A 97 1.01 -8.82 3.78
C VAL A 97 2.12 -9.77 3.33
N GLY A 98 3.29 -9.18 3.06
CA GLY A 98 4.58 -9.85 2.95
C GLY A 98 5.26 -9.98 4.31
N ASP A 99 6.59 -10.03 4.35
CA ASP A 99 7.42 -10.11 5.57
C ASP A 99 7.44 -8.80 6.36
N ILE A 100 6.44 -8.66 7.22
CA ILE A 100 6.24 -7.49 8.08
C ILE A 100 5.89 -7.90 9.52
N HIS A 101 6.12 -7.01 10.48
CA HIS A 101 5.82 -7.27 11.89
C HIS A 101 4.33 -7.06 12.17
N SER A 102 3.72 -7.94 12.98
CA SER A 102 2.27 -7.84 13.25
C SER A 102 1.83 -6.61 14.02
N GLU A 103 2.74 -5.98 14.78
CA GLU A 103 2.48 -4.73 15.51
C GLU A 103 2.16 -3.54 14.60
N GLU A 104 2.48 -3.66 13.32
CA GLU A 104 2.27 -2.61 12.32
C GLU A 104 0.83 -2.59 11.80
N ILE A 105 0.08 -3.70 11.95
CA ILE A 105 -1.30 -3.81 11.50
C ILE A 105 -2.26 -3.99 12.68
N PRO A 106 -3.24 -3.09 12.87
CA PRO A 106 -4.33 -3.35 13.80
C PRO A 106 -5.22 -4.48 13.27
N LEU A 107 -5.28 -5.57 14.03
CA LEU A 107 -6.24 -6.66 13.82
C LEU A 107 -7.65 -6.17 14.20
N LYS A 108 -8.47 -5.80 13.21
CA LYS A 108 -9.88 -5.41 13.40
C LYS A 108 -10.79 -6.28 12.53
N SER A 109 -12.02 -6.51 13.00
CA SER A 109 -12.98 -7.40 12.34
C SER A 109 -13.40 -6.97 10.93
N THR A 110 -13.22 -5.71 10.60
CA THR A 110 -13.57 -5.12 9.30
C THR A 110 -12.51 -5.35 8.23
N ILE A 111 -11.33 -5.86 8.60
CA ILE A 111 -10.17 -5.96 7.70
C ILE A 111 -9.81 -7.43 7.56
N GLN A 112 -9.88 -7.95 6.34
CA GLN A 112 -9.30 -9.26 6.03
C GLN A 112 -7.83 -9.09 5.73
N ILE A 113 -6.98 -9.67 6.56
CA ILE A 113 -5.55 -9.73 6.33
C ILE A 113 -5.26 -11.01 5.57
N LYS A 114 -4.49 -10.93 4.50
CA LYS A 114 -4.04 -12.08 3.72
C LYS A 114 -2.53 -12.19 3.84
N LYS A 115 -2.04 -13.18 4.56
CA LYS A 115 -0.62 -13.48 4.76
C LYS A 115 -0.15 -14.57 3.80
N SER A 116 1.07 -14.51 3.29
CA SER A 116 1.56 -15.57 2.41
C SER A 116 2.37 -16.58 3.21
N PRO A 117 2.11 -17.91 3.11
CA PRO A 117 2.81 -18.94 3.88
C PRO A 117 4.33 -18.95 3.68
N SER A 118 4.78 -18.47 2.52
CA SER A 118 6.19 -18.35 2.18
C SER A 118 6.93 -17.23 2.91
N CYS A 119 6.20 -16.26 3.48
CA CYS A 119 6.82 -15.15 4.21
C CYS A 119 6.73 -15.40 5.74
N LYS A 120 7.84 -15.17 6.44
CA LYS A 120 8.06 -15.20 7.89
C LYS A 120 7.29 -14.10 8.66
N GLN A 121 5.98 -13.94 8.45
CA GLN A 121 5.20 -13.00 9.25
C GLN A 121 4.79 -13.57 10.61
N GLN A 122 4.83 -12.76 11.67
CA GLN A 122 4.43 -13.15 13.02
C GLN A 122 3.04 -12.65 13.40
N PHE A 123 1.99 -13.13 12.74
CA PHE A 123 0.60 -12.85 13.15
C PHE A 123 0.08 -13.92 14.10
N ASN A 124 -0.05 -13.59 15.39
CA ASN A 124 -0.62 -14.52 16.37
C ASN A 124 -2.15 -14.62 16.22
N ASN A 125 -2.60 -15.81 15.83
CA ASN A 125 -3.92 -16.39 16.05
C ASN A 125 -5.11 -15.41 15.98
N SER A 126 -5.35 -14.86 14.79
CA SER A 126 -6.44 -13.94 14.51
C SER A 126 -7.35 -14.49 13.42
N ASN A 127 -8.66 -14.52 13.69
CA ASN A 127 -9.71 -14.99 12.76
C ASN A 127 -9.82 -14.14 11.49
N TYR A 128 -9.05 -13.06 11.39
CA TYR A 128 -9.06 -12.13 10.28
C TYR A 128 -7.88 -12.34 9.33
N VAL A 129 -6.99 -13.31 9.60
CA VAL A 129 -5.78 -13.57 8.82
C VAL A 129 -5.95 -14.85 8.00
N TYR A 130 -5.94 -14.71 6.68
CA TYR A 130 -6.12 -15.76 5.67
C TYR A 130 -4.84 -15.96 4.86
N GLU A 131 -4.68 -17.08 4.15
CA GLU A 131 -3.47 -17.32 3.34
C GLU A 131 -3.59 -16.81 1.89
N TRP A 132 -2.49 -16.37 1.26
CA TRP A 132 -2.38 -16.09 -0.18
C TRP A 132 -1.01 -16.48 -0.75
N GLU A 133 -0.86 -16.65 -2.06
CA GLU A 133 0.45 -16.92 -2.69
C GLU A 133 1.07 -15.64 -3.26
N GLY A 134 1.74 -14.87 -2.40
CA GLY A 134 2.20 -13.52 -2.74
C GLY A 134 3.69 -13.29 -2.73
N CYS A 135 4.39 -13.79 -1.73
CA CYS A 135 5.85 -13.71 -1.67
C CYS A 135 6.41 -14.87 -2.49
N LYS A 136 6.36 -14.74 -3.82
CA LYS A 136 7.32 -15.43 -4.68
C LYS A 136 8.36 -14.38 -5.02
N GLU A 137 9.40 -14.31 -4.18
CA GLU A 137 10.68 -13.73 -4.61
C GLU A 137 11.07 -14.45 -5.90
N LYS A 138 11.34 -13.67 -6.94
CA LYS A 138 11.80 -14.16 -8.24
C LYS A 138 13.30 -14.03 -8.32
#